data_AF-A0A0A7PAK6-F1
#
_entry.id   AF-A0A0A7PAK6-F1
#
_cell.length_a   1.000
_cell.length_b   1.000
_cell.length_c   1.000
_cell.angle_alpha   90.00
_cell.angle_beta   90.00
_cell.angle_gamma   90.00
#
_symmetry.space_group_name_H-M   'P 1'
#
loop_
_entity.id
_entity.type
_entity.pdbx_description
1 polymer ?
#
loop_
_entity_poly.entity_id
_entity_poly.type
_entity_poly.pdbx_seq_one_letter_code
_entity_poly.pdbx_strand_id
1 'polypeptide(L)' 'MSFQAYLDNVETKTGQSAEQLKAAAIDKGLADGSGLAPGVKATAIVDWLKRDFDLGHGHAMSIVAYIKGKRS' A
#
# COMPACT_ATOMS: atom_id res chain seq x y z
N MET A 1 17.67 6.57 2.99
CA MET A 1 17.00 5.64 2.05
C MET A 1 15.96 6.41 1.25
N SER A 2 15.87 6.17 -0.05
CA SER A 2 14.85 6.78 -0.93
C SER A 2 13.48 6.15 -0.71
N PHE A 3 12.42 6.80 -1.19
CA PHE A 3 11.08 6.22 -1.18
C PHE A 3 10.99 4.98 -2.09
N GLN A 4 11.67 5.02 -3.24
CA GLN A 4 11.77 3.87 -4.16
C GLN A 4 12.30 2.62 -3.45
N ALA A 5 13.34 2.74 -2.63
CA ALA A 5 13.89 1.61 -1.89
C ALA A 5 12.86 0.97 -0.92
N TYR A 6 11.86 1.71 -0.44
CA TYR A 6 10.76 1.11 0.31
C TYR A 6 9.83 0.30 -0.59
N LEU A 7 9.49 0.82 -1.78
CA LEU A 7 8.65 0.12 -2.75
C LEU A 7 9.31 -1.16 -3.25
N ASP A 8 10.61 -1.12 -3.56
CA ASP A 8 11.39 -2.28 -4.00
C ASP A 8 11.40 -3.38 -2.92
N ASN A 9 11.55 -2.98 -1.65
CA ASN A 9 11.48 -3.92 -0.53
C ASN A 9 10.07 -4.48 -0.31
N VAL A 10 9.03 -3.69 -0.57
CA VAL A 10 7.66 -4.19 -0.54
C VAL A 10 7.49 -5.24 -1.64
N GLU A 11 7.84 -4.91 -2.88
CA GLU A 11 7.72 -5.83 -4.03
C GLU A 11 8.51 -7.12 -3.82
N THR A 12 9.72 -7.03 -3.26
CA THR A 12 10.52 -8.21 -2.90
C THR A 12 9.82 -9.11 -1.87
N LYS A 13 9.05 -8.54 -0.95
CA LYS A 13 8.34 -9.29 0.12
C LYS A 13 6.98 -9.80 -0.30
N THR A 14 6.23 -9.00 -1.04
CA THR A 14 4.84 -9.29 -1.43
C THR A 14 4.75 -10.00 -2.78
N GLY A 15 5.81 -9.92 -3.61
CA GLY A 15 5.76 -10.31 -5.01
C GLY A 15 4.90 -9.40 -5.88
N GLN A 16 4.48 -8.25 -5.34
CA GLN A 16 3.58 -7.31 -6.01
C GLN A 16 4.13 -5.88 -5.98
N SER A 17 4.11 -5.22 -7.13
CA SER A 17 4.49 -3.82 -7.22
C SER A 17 3.51 -2.91 -6.46
N ALA A 18 3.94 -1.68 -6.14
CA ALA A 18 3.09 -0.71 -5.47
C ALA A 18 1.81 -0.38 -6.27
N GLU A 19 1.89 -0.40 -7.61
CA GLU A 19 0.77 -0.21 -8.51
C GLU A 19 -0.23 -1.37 -8.44
N GLN A 20 0.27 -2.62 -8.44
CA GLN A 20 -0.57 -3.80 -8.28
C GLN A 20 -1.28 -3.83 -6.91
N LEU A 21 -0.56 -3.44 -5.84
CA LEU A 21 -1.15 -3.31 -4.51
C LEU A 21 -2.19 -2.20 -4.45
N LYS A 22 -1.99 -1.08 -5.18
CA LYS A 22 -3.01 -0.03 -5.31
C LYS A 22 -4.25 -0.55 -6.03
N ALA A 23 -4.08 -1.27 -7.15
CA ALA A 23 -5.21 -1.87 -7.87
C ALA A 23 -5.98 -2.86 -6.98
N ALA A 24 -5.29 -3.75 -6.26
CA ALA A 24 -5.90 -4.66 -5.31
C ALA A 24 -6.61 -3.92 -4.15
N ALA A 25 -6.08 -2.80 -3.69
CA ALA A 25 -6.75 -1.97 -2.69
C ALA A 25 -8.05 -1.34 -3.24
N ILE A 26 -8.08 -0.96 -4.52
CA ILE A 26 -9.29 -0.46 -5.19
C ILE A 26 -10.32 -1.58 -5.33
N ASP A 27 -9.92 -2.76 -5.77
CA ASP A 27 -10.81 -3.93 -5.89
C ASP A 27 -11.42 -4.35 -4.54
N LYS A 28 -10.67 -4.15 -3.44
CA LYS A 28 -11.12 -4.39 -2.07
C LYS A 28 -11.97 -3.25 -1.49
N GLY A 29 -12.16 -2.15 -2.22
CA GLY A 29 -12.87 -0.95 -1.74
C GLY A 29 -12.12 -0.17 -0.65
N LEU A 30 -10.81 -0.41 -0.50
CA LEU A 30 -9.94 0.32 0.44
C LEU A 30 -9.40 1.63 -0.18
N ALA A 31 -9.36 1.69 -1.51
CA ALA A 31 -8.84 2.80 -2.28
C ALA A 31 -9.75 3.11 -3.48
N ASP A 32 -9.53 4.27 -4.09
CA ASP A 32 -10.10 4.66 -5.38
C ASP A 32 -9.04 5.37 -6.24
N GLY A 33 -9.45 5.90 -7.39
CA GLY A 33 -8.55 6.61 -8.31
C GLY A 33 -7.85 7.84 -7.69
N SER A 34 -8.41 8.40 -6.62
CA SER A 34 -7.92 9.60 -5.94
C SER A 34 -7.13 9.34 -4.66
N GLY A 35 -7.24 8.14 -4.07
CA GLY A 35 -6.53 7.80 -2.85
C GLY A 35 -7.18 6.69 -2.04
N LEU A 36 -7.29 6.90 -0.72
CA LEU A 36 -8.08 6.01 0.14
C LEU A 36 -9.57 6.26 -0.12
N ALA A 37 -10.36 5.19 -0.13
CA ALA A 37 -11.80 5.32 -0.28
C ALA A 37 -12.42 6.12 0.89
N PRO A 38 -13.56 6.81 0.69
CA PRO A 38 -14.20 7.59 1.75
C PRO A 38 -14.48 6.78 3.01
N GLY A 39 -14.04 7.29 4.16
CA GLY A 39 -14.19 6.61 5.46
C GLY A 39 -13.16 5.50 5.73
N VAL A 40 -12.33 5.13 4.75
CA VAL A 40 -11.26 4.14 4.95
C VAL A 40 -10.06 4.77 5.63
N LYS A 41 -9.63 4.16 6.74
CA LYS A 41 -8.42 4.56 7.47
C LYS A 41 -7.20 3.87 6.88
N ALA A 42 -6.05 4.53 7.00
CA ALA A 42 -4.75 3.95 6.62
C ALA A 42 -4.49 2.59 7.29
N THR A 43 -4.96 2.42 8.53
CA THR A 43 -4.83 1.17 9.28
C THR A 43 -5.49 0.00 8.57
N ALA A 44 -6.60 0.19 7.86
CA ALA A 44 -7.26 -0.90 7.12
C ALA A 44 -6.36 -1.48 6.03
N ILE A 45 -5.59 -0.64 5.33
CA ILE A 45 -4.60 -1.08 4.35
C ILE A 45 -3.41 -1.75 5.04
N VAL A 46 -2.94 -1.19 6.15
CA VAL A 46 -1.83 -1.78 6.91
C VAL A 46 -2.18 -3.17 7.43
N ASP A 47 -3.37 -3.33 8.00
CA ASP A 47 -3.86 -4.59 8.54
C ASP A 47 -4.06 -5.62 7.43
N TRP A 48 -4.56 -5.20 6.27
CA TRP A 48 -4.65 -6.04 5.08
C TRP A 48 -3.26 -6.51 4.62
N LEU A 49 -2.32 -5.59 4.41
CA LEU A 49 -0.98 -5.94 3.92
C LEU A 49 -0.21 -6.82 4.91
N LYS A 50 -0.42 -6.61 6.21
CA LYS A 50 0.12 -7.48 7.25
C LYS A 50 -0.51 -8.87 7.20
N ARG A 51 -1.83 -8.97 7.05
CA ARG A 51 -2.54 -10.26 7.04
C ARG A 51 -2.20 -11.11 5.82
N ASP A 52 -2.17 -10.49 4.64
CA ASP A 52 -2.06 -11.21 3.37
C ASP A 52 -0.59 -11.43 2.94
N PHE A 53 0.33 -10.56 3.39
CA PHE A 53 1.74 -10.61 2.95
C PHE A 53 2.77 -10.55 4.09
N ASP A 54 2.34 -10.63 5.36
CA ASP A 54 3.19 -10.44 6.54
C ASP A 54 4.03 -9.14 6.49
N LEU A 55 3.48 -8.12 5.83
CA LEU A 55 4.20 -6.88 5.59
C LEU A 55 4.26 -6.04 6.88
N GLY A 56 5.48 -5.71 7.31
CA GLY A 56 5.70 -4.86 8.49
C GLY A 56 5.13 -3.44 8.32
N HIS A 57 4.74 -2.82 9.44
CA HIS A 57 4.04 -1.52 9.47
C HIS A 57 4.71 -0.42 8.64
N GLY A 58 6.03 -0.27 8.71
CA GLY A 58 6.76 0.77 7.97
C GLY A 58 6.65 0.61 6.45
N HIS A 59 6.74 -0.62 5.95
CA HIS A 59 6.58 -0.95 4.53
C HIS A 59 5.12 -0.85 4.08
N ALA A 60 4.17 -1.22 4.94
CA ALA A 60 2.76 -1.01 4.64
C ALA A 60 2.41 0.48 4.53
N MET A 61 3.01 1.33 5.37
CA MET A 61 2.81 2.77 5.32
C MET A 61 3.39 3.44 4.07
N SER A 62 4.45 2.88 3.45
CA SER A 62 4.91 3.38 2.14
C SER A 62 3.88 3.13 1.04
N ILE A 63 3.16 2.00 1.09
CA ILE A 63 2.05 1.72 0.16
C ILE A 63 0.87 2.66 0.40
N VAL A 64 0.52 2.95 1.66
CA VAL A 64 -0.50 3.97 1.97
C VAL A 64 -0.10 5.34 1.41
N ALA A 65 1.17 5.73 1.54
CA ALA A 65 1.67 7.00 1.01
C ALA A 65 1.62 7.06 -0.53
N TYR A 66 1.96 5.94 -1.19
CA TYR A 66 1.86 5.76 -2.64
C TYR A 66 0.41 5.87 -3.12
N ILE A 67 -0.52 5.15 -2.47
CA ILE A 67 -1.96 5.18 -2.80
C ILE A 67 -2.52 6.59 -2.70
N LYS A 68 -2.13 7.35 -1.68
CA LYS A 68 -2.53 8.76 -1.49
C LYS A 68 -1.89 9.74 -2.47
N GLY A 69 -1.04 9.29 -3.39
CA GLY A 69 -0.32 10.14 -4.35
C GLY A 69 0.68 11.10 -3.69
N LYS A 70 1.09 10.85 -2.44
CA LYS A 70 1.98 11.75 -1.69
C LYS A 70 3.45 11.60 -2.08
N ARG A 71 3.82 10.45 -2.65
CA ARG A 71 5.18 10.10 -3.07
C ARG A 71 5.09 9.10 -4.22
N SER A 72 5.88 9.33 -5.27
CA SER A 72 6.03 8.50 -6.46
C SER A 72 7.50 8.16 -6.62
#